data_AF-A0A1V5PT80-F1
#
_entry.id   AF-A0A1V5PT80-F1
#
_cell.length_a   1.000
_cell.length_b   1.000
_cell.length_c   1.000
_cell.angle_alpha   90.00
_cell.angle_beta   90.00
_cell.angle_gamma   90.00
#
_symmetry.space_group_name_H-M   'P 1'
#
loop_
_entity.id
_entity.type
_entity.pdbx_description
1 polymer ?
#
loop_
_entity_poly.entity_id
_entity_poly.type
_entity_poly.pdbx_seq_one_letter_code
_entity_poly.pdbx_strand_id
1 'polypeptide(L)' 'MTLWGAKYGIPSLLVGDEHLSMGYEGILDYGERILDTIENDEFVKNLQKHAINPYTKWWLMQNPDYFFEK' A
#
# COMPACT_ATOMS: atom_id res chain seq x y z
N MET A 1 0.34 5.20 -7.92
CA MET A 1 0.66 3.81 -7.56
C MET A 1 0.05 3.40 -6.21
N THR A 2 0.10 4.27 -5.21
CA THR A 2 -0.34 4.09 -3.81
C THR A 2 -1.79 3.57 -3.64
N LEU A 3 -2.72 4.01 -4.48
CA LEU A 3 -4.13 3.58 -4.43
C LEU A 3 -4.30 2.06 -4.64
N TRP A 4 -3.51 1.46 -5.54
CA TRP A 4 -3.62 0.03 -5.83
C TRP A 4 -3.15 -0.81 -4.65
N GLY A 5 -2.02 -0.45 -4.03
CA GLY A 5 -1.53 -1.11 -2.82
C GLY A 5 -2.58 -1.06 -1.70
N ALA A 6 -3.15 0.11 -1.44
CA ALA A 6 -4.21 0.28 -0.44
C ALA A 6 -5.46 -0.57 -0.73
N LYS A 7 -5.87 -0.72 -2.00
CA LYS A 7 -6.99 -1.61 -2.39
C LYS A 7 -6.72 -3.10 -2.12
N TYR A 8 -5.46 -3.52 -2.10
CA TYR A 8 -5.06 -4.87 -1.74
C TYR A 8 -4.80 -5.04 -0.23
N GLY A 9 -5.06 -4.01 0.59
CA GLY A 9 -4.76 -4.05 2.01
C GLY A 9 -3.28 -3.91 2.35
N ILE A 10 -2.45 -3.46 1.40
CA ILE A 10 -1.03 -3.20 1.61
C ILE A 10 -0.87 -1.74 2.07
N PRO A 11 -0.28 -1.47 3.25
CA PRO A 11 0.05 -0.13 3.68
C PRO A 11 0.84 0.60 2.60
N SER A 12 0.36 1.77 2.17
CA SER A 12 0.89 2.46 1.01
C SER A 12 1.02 3.95 1.32
N LEU A 13 2.25 4.46 1.31
CA LEU A 13 2.57 5.87 1.53
C LEU A 13 2.70 6.61 0.19
N LEU A 14 2.04 7.75 0.03
CA LEU A 14 2.22 8.62 -1.13
C LEU A 14 3.35 9.60 -0.83
N VAL A 15 4.46 9.47 -1.55
CA VAL A 15 5.55 10.46 -1.53
C VAL A 15 5.33 11.43 -2.68
N GLY A 16 4.69 12.56 -2.39
CA GLY A 16 4.40 13.60 -3.39
C GLY A 16 5.51 14.64 -3.54
N ASP A 17 6.28 14.87 -2.47
CA ASP A 17 7.47 15.72 -2.48
C ASP A 17 8.71 14.86 -2.21
N GLU A 18 9.63 14.87 -3.15
CA GLU A 18 10.88 14.11 -3.09
C GLU A 18 11.92 14.73 -2.15
N HIS A 19 11.78 16.02 -1.80
CA HIS A 19 12.66 16.67 -0.84
C HIS A 19 12.40 16.24 0.60
N LEU A 20 11.24 15.63 0.86
CA LEU A 20 10.82 15.23 2.20
C LEU A 20 11.83 14.32 2.90
N SER A 21 12.51 13.45 2.14
CA SER A 21 13.46 12.48 2.67
C SER A 21 14.92 12.96 2.58
N MET A 22 15.15 14.22 2.20
CA MET A 22 16.50 14.73 2.00
C MET A 22 17.17 15.19 3.30
N GLY A 23 18.45 14.87 3.42
CA GLY A 23 19.25 15.21 4.61
C GLY A 23 18.97 14.30 5.81
N TYR A 24 19.66 14.56 6.93
CA TYR A 24 19.54 13.75 8.14
C TYR A 24 18.15 13.83 8.76
N GLU A 25 17.58 15.03 8.82
CA GLU A 25 16.22 15.25 9.36
C GLU A 25 15.16 14.62 8.47
N GLY A 26 15.26 14.79 7.14
CA GLY A 26 14.32 14.17 6.20
C GLY A 26 14.30 12.64 6.28
N ILE A 27 15.43 11.98 6.56
CA ILE A 27 15.45 10.52 6.77
C ILE A 27 14.66 10.13 8.03
N LEU A 28 14.78 10.89 9.11
CA LEU A 28 14.02 10.64 10.35
C LEU A 28 12.53 10.85 10.09
N ASP A 29 12.15 11.97 9.47
CA ASP A 29 10.76 12.28 9.11
C ASP A 29 10.15 11.23 8.19
N TYR A 30 10.95 10.69 7.27
CA TYR A 30 10.54 9.62 6.38
C TYR A 30 10.31 8.29 7.13
N GLY A 31 11.18 7.98 8.09
CA GLY A 31 11.03 6.82 8.97
C GLY A 31 9.76 6.88 9.81
N GLU A 32 9.48 8.02 10.45
CA GLU A 32 8.26 8.24 11.23
C GLU A 32 7.00 8.08 10.35
N ARG A 33 7.01 8.63 9.12
CA ARG A 33 5.90 8.44 8.18
C ARG A 33 5.67 6.99 7.77
N ILE A 34 6.73 6.20 7.61
CA ILE A 34 6.60 4.76 7.35
C ILE A 34 5.96 4.09 8.57
N LEU A 35 6.42 4.40 9.78
CA LEU A 35 5.88 3.85 11.02
C LEU A 35 4.38 4.16 11.15
N ASP A 36 4.00 5.43 11.01
CA ASP A 36 2.61 5.88 11.01
C ASP A 36 1.74 5.14 9.98
N THR A 37 2.28 4.92 8.77
CA THR A 37 1.55 4.24 7.70
C THR A 37 1.30 2.76 8.01
N ILE A 38 2.21 2.12 8.75
CA ILE A 38 2.10 0.71 9.14
C ILE A 38 1.19 0.56 10.37
N GLU A 39 1.30 1.48 11.34
CA GLU A 39 0.53 1.43 12.59
C GLU A 39 -0.92 1.91 12.45
N ASN A 40 -1.19 2.81 11.49
CA ASN A 40 -2.52 3.37 11.28
C ASN A 40 -3.25 2.71 10.09
N ASP A 41 -4.11 1.73 10.39
CA ASP A 41 -4.93 1.04 9.39
C ASP A 41 -6.31 1.68 9.15
N GLU A 42 -6.62 2.82 9.79
CA GLU A 42 -7.93 3.45 9.74
C GLU A 42 -8.31 3.84 8.31
N PHE A 43 -7.34 4.40 7.57
CA PHE A 43 -7.51 4.76 6.16
C PHE A 43 -7.90 3.54 5.32
N VAL A 44 -7.20 2.42 5.50
CA VAL A 44 -7.44 1.18 4.74
C VAL A 44 -8.80 0.57 5.10
N LYS A 45 -9.16 0.54 6.39
CA LYS A 45 -10.47 0.08 6.86
C LYS A 45 -11.62 0.92 6.31
N ASN A 46 -11.45 2.24 6.24
CA ASN A 46 -12.46 3.12 5.66
C ASN A 46 -12.53 2.97 4.14
N LEU A 47 -11.39 2.85 3.46
CA LEU A 47 -11.34 2.57 2.02
C LEU A 47 -12.08 1.27 1.68
N GLN A 48 -11.87 0.19 2.45
CA GLN A 48 -12.52 -1.10 2.25
C GLN A 48 -14.05 -1.01 2.25
N LYS A 49 -14.65 -0.15 3.09
CA LYS A 49 -16.11 0.02 3.18
C LYS A 49 -16.71 0.66 1.92
N HIS A 50 -15.91 1.43 1.19
CA HIS A 50 -16.38 2.24 0.05
C HIS A 50 -15.77 1.83 -1.29
N ALA A 51 -14.76 0.94 -1.28
CA ALA A 51 -14.09 0.47 -2.49
C ALA A 51 -14.54 -0.94 -2.86
N ILE A 52 -14.86 -1.13 -4.14
CA ILE A 52 -15.10 -2.44 -4.73
C ILE A 52 -13.75 -3.01 -5.18
N ASN A 53 -13.45 -4.24 -4.75
CA ASN A 53 -12.30 -4.98 -5.27
C ASN A 53 -12.61 -5.47 -6.69
N PRO A 54 -11.83 -5.07 -7.72
CA PRO A 54 -12.08 -5.49 -9.10
C PRO A 54 -11.75 -6.97 -9.35
N TYR A 55 -11.04 -7.64 -8.43
CA TYR A 55 -10.68 -9.05 -8.55
C TYR A 55 -11.62 -9.94 -7.75
N THR A 56 -11.95 -11.09 -8.33
CA THR A 56 -12.71 -12.12 -7.63
C THR A 56 -11.85 -12.81 -6.58
N LYS A 57 -12.49 -13.41 -5.56
CA LYS A 57 -11.78 -14.26 -4.61
C LYS A 57 -11.00 -15.38 -5.31
N TRP A 58 -11.57 -15.94 -6.38
CA TRP A 58 -10.89 -16.95 -7.18
C TRP A 58 -9.55 -16.42 -7.70
N TRP A 59 -9.52 -15.23 -8.28
CA TRP A 59 -8.30 -14.63 -8.82
C TRP A 59 -7.23 -14.47 -7.72
N LEU A 60 -7.61 -13.93 -6.56
CA LEU A 60 -6.67 -13.63 -5.46
C LEU A 60 -6.09 -14.86 -4.76
N MET A 61 -6.72 -16.03 -4.90
CA MET A 61 -6.27 -17.29 -4.28
C MET A 61 -5.39 -18.13 -5.20
N GLN A 62 -5.17 -17.70 -6.45
CA GLN A 62 -4.28 -18.43 -7.36
C GLN A 62 -2.81 -18.26 -6.94
N ASN A 63 -2.01 -19.31 -7.12
CA ASN A 63 -0.57 -19.19 -6.96
C ASN A 63 0.02 -18.28 -8.07
N PRO A 64 1.15 -17.60 -7.82
CA PRO A 64 1.78 -16.71 -8.82
C PRO A 64 2.14 -17.41 -10.14
N ASP A 65 2.31 -18.73 -10.11
CA ASP A 65 2.66 -19.59 -11.23
C ASP A 65 1.45 -20.23 -11.94
N TYR A 66 0.22 -19.90 -11.56
CA TYR A 66 -1.00 -20.57 -12.06
C TYR A 66 -1.16 -20.56 -13.60
N PHE A 67 -0.64 -19.53 -14.27
CA PHE A 67 -0.70 -19.38 -15.73
C PHE A 67 0.62 -19.66 -16.45
N PHE A 68 1.67 -20.07 -15.74
CA PHE A 68 2.91 -20.46 -16.39
C PHE A 68 2.73 -21.86 -17.02
N GLU A 69 2.61 -21.91 -18.34
CA GLU A 69 2.80 -23.15 -19.10
C GLU A 69 4.28 -23.55 -19.06
N LYS A 70 4.52 -24.87 -18.99
CA LYS A 70 5.86 -25.47 -18.92
C LYS A 70 6.62 -25.35 -20.25
#